data_AF-A0A6G3R336-F1
#
_entry.id   AF-A0A6G3R336-F1
#
_cell.length_a   1.000
_cell.length_b   1.000
_cell.length_c   1.000
_cell.angle_alpha   90.00
_cell.angle_beta   90.00
_cell.angle_gamma   90.00
#
_symmetry.space_group_name_H-M   'P 1'
#
loop_
_entity.id
_entity.type
_entity.pdbx_description
1 polymer ?
#
loop_
_entity_poly.entity_id
_entity_poly.type
_entity_poly.pdbx_seq_one_letter_code
_entity_poly.pdbx_strand_id
1 'polypeptide(L)' 'MQNGTNLYALDISAASFTKACGGPCTEGCVTLARIGEDAWALGDSKRPDAAPLRFTTEELDAAGIDPVRFGLGA' A
#
# COMPACT_ATOMS: atom_id res chain seq x y z
N MET A 1 -3.63 19.25 9.77
CA MET A 1 -3.90 17.81 9.59
C MET A 1 -5.39 17.73 9.32
N GLN A 2 -5.79 17.43 8.08
CA GLN A 2 -7.22 17.33 7.75
C GLN A 2 -7.82 16.18 8.57
N ASN A 3 -9.11 16.26 8.91
CA ASN A 3 -9.85 15.19 9.64
C ASN A 3 -9.90 13.91 8.79
N GLY A 4 -8.78 13.20 8.71
CA GLY A 4 -8.61 12.01 7.91
C GLY A 4 -9.17 10.80 8.64
N THR A 5 -9.75 9.88 7.86
CA THR A 5 -10.07 8.52 8.30
C THR A 5 -8.89 7.95 9.09
N ASN A 6 -9.15 7.41 10.29
CA ASN A 6 -8.11 6.72 11.04
C ASN A 6 -7.75 5.41 10.33
N LEU A 7 -6.76 5.47 9.42
CA LEU A 7 -6.36 4.34 8.58
C LEU A 7 -5.86 3.14 9.39
N TYR A 8 -5.31 3.38 10.58
CA TYR A 8 -4.81 2.32 11.46
C TYR A 8 -5.91 1.64 12.29
N ALA A 9 -7.13 2.19 12.30
CA ALA A 9 -8.30 1.52 12.87
C ALA A 9 -8.97 0.53 11.90
N LEU A 10 -8.59 0.53 10.62
CA LEU A 10 -9.11 -0.40 9.63
C LEU A 10 -8.51 -1.80 9.87
N ASP A 11 -9.37 -2.82 9.84
CA ASP A 11 -8.91 -4.20 9.88
C ASP A 11 -8.24 -4.57 8.55
N ILE A 12 -7.05 -5.14 8.65
CA ILE A 12 -6.25 -5.59 7.50
C ILE A 12 -6.02 -7.10 7.51
N SER A 13 -6.60 -7.83 8.46
CA SER A 13 -6.40 -9.27 8.63
C SER A 13 -6.82 -10.08 7.39
N ALA A 14 -7.85 -9.61 6.68
CA ALA A 14 -8.36 -10.19 5.44
C ALA A 14 -7.79 -9.54 4.17
N ALA A 15 -6.86 -8.58 4.29
CA ALA A 15 -6.33 -7.86 3.14
C ALA A 15 -5.43 -8.76 2.28
N SER A 16 -5.67 -8.74 0.97
CA SER A 16 -4.84 -9.48 0.01
C SER A 16 -3.72 -8.58 -0.51
N PHE A 17 -2.48 -8.93 -0.18
CA PHE A 17 -1.31 -8.17 -0.59
C PHE A 17 -0.76 -8.68 -1.92
N THR A 18 -0.62 -7.76 -2.88
CA THR A 18 0.06 -8.02 -4.15
C THR A 18 1.45 -7.40 -4.14
N LYS A 19 2.43 -8.11 -4.68
CA LYS A 19 3.82 -7.65 -4.77
C LYS A 19 4.08 -7.02 -6.14
N ALA A 20 4.73 -5.85 -6.16
CA ALA A 20 5.34 -5.30 -7.36
C ALA A 20 6.81 -4.95 -7.09
N CYS A 21 7.62 -5.02 -8.16
CA CYS A 21 9.05 -4.73 -8.11
C CYS A 21 9.39 -3.66 -9.15
N GLY A 22 10.34 -2.79 -8.83
CA GLY A 22 10.77 -1.71 -9.69
C GLY A 22 12.15 -1.18 -9.35
N GLY A 23 12.46 -0.01 -9.92
CA GLY A 23 13.79 0.60 -9.87
C GLY A 23 14.71 0.10 -11.00
N PRO A 24 15.86 0.77 -11.21
CA PRO A 24 16.76 0.52 -12.35
C PRO A 24 17.28 -0.92 -12.42
N CYS A 25 17.30 -1.63 -11.29
CA CYS A 25 17.76 -3.01 -11.20
C CYS A 25 16.66 -3.98 -10.72
N THR A 26 15.38 -3.58 -10.65
CA THR A 26 14.23 -4.40 -10.20
C THR A 26 14.30 -4.95 -8.77
N GLU A 27 15.22 -4.44 -7.94
CA GLU A 27 15.50 -4.96 -6.59
C GLU A 27 14.60 -4.35 -5.50
N GLY A 28 13.90 -3.26 -5.85
CA GLY A 28 12.97 -2.56 -4.99
C GLY A 28 11.60 -3.19 -5.12
N CYS A 29 11.27 -4.15 -4.26
CA CYS A 29 9.95 -4.76 -4.21
C CYS A 29 9.21 -4.35 -2.94
N VAL A 30 7.93 -4.04 -3.09
CA VAL A 30 7.01 -3.75 -1.99
C VAL A 30 5.71 -4.52 -2.22
N THR A 31 4.89 -4.65 -1.19
CA THR A 31 3.54 -5.20 -1.29
C THR A 31 2.51 -4.11 -1.09
N LEU A 32 1.37 -4.21 -1.75
CA LEU A 32 0.26 -3.28 -1.62
C LEU A 32 -1.05 -4.06 -1.49
N ALA A 33 -1.93 -3.61 -0.61
CA ALA A 33 -3.30 -4.12 -0.47
C ALA A 33 -4.27 -2.94 -0.34
N ARG A 34 -5.46 -3.08 -0.93
CA ARG A 34 -6.59 -2.18 -0.68
C ARG A 34 -7.27 -2.60 0.62
N ILE A 35 -7.44 -1.67 1.55
CA ILE A 35 -8.03 -1.90 2.88
C ILE A 35 -9.29 -1.06 3.13
N GLY A 36 -9.69 -0.24 2.15
CA GLY A 36 -10.90 0.58 2.16
C GLY A 36 -11.09 1.30 0.82
N GLU A 37 -12.11 2.15 0.72
CA GLU A 37 -12.42 2.89 -0.52
C GLU A 37 -11.22 3.72 -1.00
N ASP A 38 -10.63 4.50 -0.10
CA ASP A 38 -9.43 5.32 -0.35
C ASP A 38 -8.30 5.01 0.62
N ALA A 39 -8.15 3.74 1.01
CA ALA A 39 -7.19 3.34 2.02
C ALA A 39 -6.37 2.14 1.55
N TRP A 40 -5.05 2.26 1.72
CA TRP A 40 -4.07 1.31 1.23
C TRP A 40 -3.10 0.91 2.34
N ALA A 41 -2.68 -0.35 2.34
CA ALA A 41 -1.61 -0.87 3.18
C ALA A 41 -0.39 -1.21 2.30
N LEU A 42 0.73 -0.54 2.54
CA LEU A 42 2.00 -0.75 1.85
C LEU A 42 2.97 -1.51 2.77
N GLY A 43 3.38 -2.72 2.36
CA GLY A 43 4.31 -3.56 3.11
C GLY A 43 5.71 -3.61 2.50
N ASP A 44 6.72 -3.81 3.35
CA ASP A 44 8.07 -4.12 2.92
C ASP A 44 8.17 -5.61 2.58
N SER A 45 8.38 -5.94 1.31
CA SER A 45 8.47 -7.34 0.88
C SER A 45 9.69 -8.09 1.46
N LYS A 46 10.68 -7.38 1.99
CA LYS A 46 11.87 -7.95 2.67
C LYS A 46 11.62 -8.15 4.17
N ARG A 47 10.56 -7.55 4.73
CA ARG A 47 10.18 -7.66 6.15
C ARG A 47 8.67 -7.95 6.27
N PRO A 48 8.21 -9.16 5.91
CA PRO A 48 6.78 -9.50 5.87
C PRO A 48 6.08 -9.41 7.24
N ASP A 49 6.84 -9.55 8.35
CA ASP A 49 6.29 -9.47 9.71
C ASP A 49 6.21 -8.02 10.23
N ALA A 50 6.77 -7.05 9.51
CA ALA A 50 6.66 -5.65 9.90
C ALA A 50 5.26 -5.12 9.62
N ALA A 51 4.75 -4.27 10.51
CA ALA A 51 3.47 -3.62 10.29
C ALA A 51 3.53 -2.75 9.01
N PRO A 52 2.57 -2.89 8.07
CA PRO A 52 2.58 -2.10 6.84
C PRO A 52 2.34 -0.61 7.12
N LEU A 53 2.80 0.27 6.26
CA LEU A 53 2.39 1.68 6.32
C LEU A 53 1.00 1.83 5.72
N ARG A 54 0.21 2.78 6.23
CA ARG A 54 -1.14 3.05 5.71
C ARG A 54 -1.16 4.42 5.04
N PHE A 55 -1.79 4.48 3.87
CA PHE A 55 -1.88 5.66 3.04
C PHE A 55 -3.32 5.86 2.58
N THR A 56 -3.74 7.11 2.45
CA THR A 56 -4.88 7.44 1.58
C THR A 56 -4.49 7.28 0.11
N THR A 57 -5.46 7.24 -0.80
CA THR A 57 -5.18 7.28 -2.25
C THR A 57 -4.33 8.50 -2.63
N GLU A 58 -4.65 9.68 -2.08
CA GLU A 58 -3.90 10.92 -2.33
C GLU A 58 -2.46 10.87 -1.79
N GLU A 59 -2.25 10.32 -0.58
CA GLU A 59 -0.91 10.17 -0.01
C GLU A 59 -0.08 9.14 -0.79
N LEU A 60 -0.71 8.07 -1.26
CA LEU A 60 -0.07 7.03 -2.06
C LEU A 60 0.39 7.57 -3.43
N ASP A 61 -0.46 8.37 -4.08
CA ASP A 61 -0.13 9.06 -5.34
C ASP A 61 0.99 10.09 -5.15
N ALA A 62 0.93 10.89 -4.07
CA ALA A 62 2.01 11.82 -3.72
C ALA A 62 3.34 11.12 -3.43
N ALA A 63 3.31 9.86 -2.97
CA ALA A 63 4.49 9.01 -2.82
C ALA A 63 4.97 8.37 -4.15
N GLY A 64 4.27 8.60 -5.26
CA GLY A 64 4.58 8.07 -6.59
C GLY A 64 4.24 6.58 -6.77
N ILE A 65 3.37 6.04 -5.93
CA ILE A 65 2.96 4.63 -5.95
C ILE A 65 1.60 4.53 -6.64
N ASP A 66 1.59 3.90 -7.82
CA ASP A 66 0.38 3.66 -8.60
C ASP A 66 -0.15 2.23 -8.36
N PRO A 67 -1.34 2.05 -7.77
CA PRO A 67 -1.97 0.73 -7.57
C PRO A 67 -2.09 -0.14 -8.82
N VAL A 68 -2.22 0.46 -10.01
CA VAL A 68 -2.31 -0.27 -11.29
C VAL A 68 -1.04 -1.11 -11.52
N ARG A 69 0.13 -0.67 -11.06
CA ARG A 69 1.38 -1.45 -11.15
C ARG A 69 1.36 -2.73 -10.32
N PHE A 70 0.45 -2.83 -9.36
CA PHE A 70 0.21 -4.02 -8.55
C PHE A 70 -0.94 -4.87 -9.09
N GLY A 71 -1.49 -4.55 -10.27
CA GLY A 71 -2.71 -5.17 -10.78
C GLY A 71 -3.96 -4.78 -9.98
N LEU A 72 -3.88 -3.70 -9.19
CA LEU A 72 -4.96 -3.16 -8.39
C LEU A 72 -5.49 -1.90 -9.08
N GLY A 73 -6.15 -2.09 -10.23
CA GLY A 73 -6.94 -1.05 -10.89
C GLY A 73 -8.42 -1.22 -10.53
N ALA A 74 -9.19 -0.13 -10.62
CA ALA A 74 -10.65 -0.13 -10.39
C ALA A 74 -11.37 -1.24 -11.19
#